data_AF-A0A9E2R9G8-F1
#
_entry.id   AF-A0A9E2R9G8-F1
#
_cell.length_a   1.000
_cell.length_b   1.000
_cell.length_c   1.000
_cell.angle_alpha   90.00
_cell.angle_beta   90.00
_cell.angle_gamma   90.00
#
_symmetry.space_group_name_H-M   'P 1'
#
loop_
_entity.id
_entity.type
_entity.pdbx_description
1 polymer ?
#
loop_
_entity_poly.entity_id
_entity_poly.type
_entity_poly.pdbx_seq_one_letter_code
_entity_poly.pdbx_strand_id
1 'polypeptide(L)'
;MKSSAVKSLLASLLITVASFPALADDPATEPTKQDPAPASTPPAPRKRPAQPNPANTPKPADQPAQQPASTPTPAPSPGKPAPSKPTPTKPTPAAPTPAPTPAPAAKPAKPAGPLPMVKKELVEPGPYLERSSPKDLIFKARVQIGGVSWTELIADPNGGPAKQIPRKEEISFDQAWIVYPLLKQTGTSRMPEDSWKGTFRIGDTRPNEEIQIMNGLHSGSRYAKMALGAGRAKTFTFEIEQRTTAYRVKYYDNEADQVAWPKGGWPAAAASCFSPQMYVDYWPDDTTGMAPATSASAVAAMVDGWLANANLASPRDASPNQIAKFIAGQVVRNFQVVNQVFISNRTSAVEGANVIPLTEVVRSGRGSAFDICNVLVACYRHVGLPARLVVGYQKEGSGKTFLTAKGASAQIRPYVEWCLFNEDFEATKASINWIPVDIINMRRSMPNPPGLDKPWRYFGSFDDTNECFPFAFHLHPPTSVRAYGSPGFWGWMLAPTQPLSAEQSLTFSVTSAPNIGGQPNRDSND
;
A
#
# COMPACT_ATOMS: atom_id res chain seq x y z
N MET A 1 -30.83 19.87 -58.13
CA MET A 1 -32.06 19.56 -57.38
C MET A 1 -31.90 18.16 -56.80
N LYS A 2 -31.98 18.04 -55.45
CA LYS A 2 -32.53 16.93 -54.64
C LYS A 2 -32.13 15.48 -55.01
N SER A 3 -31.82 14.54 -54.10
CA SER A 3 -31.88 14.47 -52.64
C SER A 3 -31.56 13.02 -52.25
N SER A 4 -30.91 12.84 -51.09
CA SER A 4 -31.09 11.70 -50.17
C SER A 4 -30.59 10.31 -50.57
N ALA A 5 -29.47 9.88 -49.96
CA ALA A 5 -29.45 8.70 -49.05
C ALA A 5 -28.02 8.31 -48.62
N VAL A 6 -27.42 9.00 -47.64
CA VAL A 6 -26.43 8.38 -46.71
C VAL A 6 -26.49 9.13 -45.37
N LYS A 7 -27.42 8.73 -44.51
CA LYS A 7 -27.46 9.08 -43.08
C LYS A 7 -28.01 7.86 -42.33
N SER A 8 -27.15 6.97 -41.85
CA SER A 8 -27.42 6.11 -40.70
C SER A 8 -26.18 5.28 -40.38
N LEU A 9 -25.32 5.77 -39.47
CA LEU A 9 -24.38 4.95 -38.68
C LEU A 9 -23.61 5.88 -37.71
N LEU A 10 -24.32 6.40 -36.71
CA LEU A 10 -23.73 7.01 -35.52
C LEU A 10 -24.86 7.24 -34.50
N ALA A 11 -25.25 6.16 -33.82
CA ALA A 11 -26.06 6.23 -32.62
C ALA A 11 -25.71 5.07 -31.69
N SER A 12 -25.42 5.43 -30.44
CA SER A 12 -25.52 4.59 -29.25
C SER A 12 -24.36 3.63 -28.94
N LEU A 13 -23.26 4.19 -28.42
CA LEU A 13 -22.46 3.50 -27.40
C LEU A 13 -22.74 4.18 -26.04
N LEU A 14 -23.93 3.90 -25.49
CA LEU A 14 -24.23 4.17 -24.08
C LEU A 14 -23.60 3.03 -23.28
N ILE A 15 -22.53 3.33 -22.54
CA ILE A 15 -22.02 2.45 -21.49
C ILE A 15 -23.02 2.53 -20.34
N THR A 16 -23.94 1.57 -20.29
CA THR A 16 -24.76 1.31 -19.11
C THR A 16 -23.84 0.72 -18.04
N VAL A 17 -23.54 1.52 -17.01
CA VAL A 17 -23.02 0.99 -15.74
C VAL A 17 -24.16 0.15 -15.17
N ALA A 18 -24.03 -1.18 -15.20
CA ALA A 18 -24.97 -2.07 -14.57
C ALA A 18 -24.92 -1.84 -13.06
N SER A 19 -25.97 -1.21 -12.52
CA SER A 19 -26.29 -1.29 -11.10
C SER A 19 -26.54 -2.75 -10.74
N PHE A 20 -25.79 -3.26 -9.78
CA PHE A 20 -26.03 -4.58 -9.20
C PHE A 20 -27.42 -4.59 -8.54
N PRO A 21 -28.26 -5.63 -8.76
CA PRO A 21 -29.47 -5.79 -7.97
C PRO A 21 -29.06 -6.08 -6.52
N ALA A 22 -29.66 -5.33 -5.60
CA ALA A 22 -29.63 -5.67 -4.18
C ALA A 22 -30.15 -7.10 -4.02
N LEU A 23 -29.36 -7.95 -3.36
CA LEU A 23 -29.82 -9.26 -2.88
C LEU A 23 -31.02 -9.03 -1.97
N ALA A 24 -32.13 -9.67 -2.31
CA ALA A 24 -33.33 -9.69 -1.50
C ALA A 24 -33.06 -10.40 -0.17
N ASP A 25 -33.60 -9.83 0.90
CA ASP A 25 -33.59 -10.37 2.25
C ASP A 25 -34.23 -11.76 2.30
N ASP A 26 -33.46 -12.76 2.74
CA ASP A 26 -33.96 -14.09 3.11
C ASP A 26 -34.47 -14.02 4.58
N PRO A 27 -35.62 -14.62 4.92
CA PRO A 27 -36.24 -14.42 6.22
C PRO A 27 -35.47 -15.13 7.34
N ALA A 28 -35.39 -14.41 8.47
CA ALA A 28 -34.71 -14.76 9.70
C ALA A 28 -34.91 -16.21 10.18
N THR A 29 -33.81 -16.96 10.26
CA THR A 29 -33.67 -18.08 11.20
C THR A 29 -33.36 -17.56 12.60
N GLU A 30 -34.16 -17.98 13.58
CA GLU A 30 -34.00 -17.66 15.00
C GLU A 30 -32.61 -18.05 15.54
N PRO A 31 -31.97 -17.21 16.36
CA PRO A 31 -30.69 -17.55 16.99
C PRO A 31 -30.90 -18.52 18.15
N THR A 32 -30.33 -19.71 18.03
CA THR A 32 -30.16 -20.65 19.14
C THR A 32 -29.34 -19.98 20.25
N LYS A 33 -29.89 -19.93 21.47
CA LYS A 33 -29.19 -19.43 22.67
C LYS A 33 -27.92 -20.24 22.91
N GLN A 34 -26.77 -19.56 22.82
CA GLN A 34 -25.47 -20.09 23.20
C GLN A 34 -25.19 -19.64 24.65
N ASP A 35 -24.96 -20.60 25.55
CA ASP A 35 -24.63 -20.32 26.94
C ASP A 35 -23.29 -19.57 27.05
N PRO A 36 -23.15 -18.61 27.99
CA PRO A 36 -21.91 -17.86 28.18
C PRO A 36 -20.79 -18.76 28.69
N ALA A 37 -19.63 -18.69 28.03
CA ALA A 37 -18.41 -19.33 28.46
C ALA A 37 -17.96 -18.81 29.85
N PRO A 38 -17.41 -19.67 30.72
CA PRO A 38 -16.95 -19.25 32.05
C PRO A 38 -15.74 -18.32 31.96
N ALA A 39 -15.74 -17.28 32.79
CA ALA A 39 -14.67 -16.29 32.89
C ALA A 39 -13.34 -16.96 33.30
N SER A 40 -12.33 -16.85 32.43
CA SER A 40 -10.97 -17.30 32.73
C SER A 40 -10.26 -16.33 33.68
N THR A 41 -9.80 -16.83 34.82
CA THR A 41 -8.97 -16.10 35.79
C THR A 41 -7.59 -15.78 35.19
N PRO A 42 -7.04 -14.57 35.37
CA PRO A 42 -5.70 -14.25 34.89
C PRO A 42 -4.62 -15.07 35.63
N PRO A 43 -3.60 -15.58 34.93
CA PRO A 43 -2.53 -16.34 35.55
C PRO A 43 -1.63 -15.45 36.42
N ALA A 44 -1.21 -16.00 37.56
CA ALA A 44 -0.29 -15.35 38.49
C ALA A 44 1.07 -14.99 37.83
N PRO A 45 1.71 -13.89 38.24
CA PRO A 45 3.00 -13.47 37.69
C PRO A 45 4.09 -14.50 38.00
N ARG A 46 4.74 -15.02 36.95
CA ARG A 46 5.90 -15.91 37.07
C ARG A 46 7.10 -15.15 37.63
N LYS A 47 7.69 -15.67 38.71
CA LYS A 47 8.99 -15.21 39.25
C LYS A 47 10.09 -15.43 38.21
N ARG A 48 10.88 -14.39 37.94
CA ARG A 48 12.09 -14.45 37.11
C ARG A 48 13.14 -15.39 37.76
N PRO A 49 13.82 -16.27 37.00
CA PRO A 49 15.01 -16.96 37.48
C PRO A 49 16.14 -15.95 37.71
N ALA A 50 16.93 -16.18 38.75
CA ALA A 50 18.12 -15.38 39.08
C ALA A 50 19.17 -15.48 37.97
N GLN A 51 19.75 -14.34 37.59
CA GLN A 51 20.90 -14.30 36.69
C GLN A 51 22.16 -14.81 37.41
N PRO A 52 23.02 -15.60 36.74
CA PRO A 52 24.32 -15.95 37.28
C PRO A 52 25.29 -14.76 37.21
N ASN A 53 26.10 -14.68 38.26
CA ASN A 53 27.04 -13.62 38.59
C ASN A 53 28.25 -13.63 37.64
N PRO A 54 28.58 -12.54 36.92
CA PRO A 54 29.84 -12.46 36.17
C PRO A 54 30.93 -11.83 37.05
N ALA A 55 31.82 -12.68 37.56
CA ALA A 55 33.11 -12.23 38.07
C ALA A 55 34.10 -12.05 36.91
N ASN A 56 34.91 -10.99 37.01
CA ASN A 56 36.09 -10.63 36.22
C ASN A 56 35.88 -9.91 34.87
N THR A 57 35.91 -8.58 34.94
CA THR A 57 36.50 -7.74 33.88
C THR A 57 37.33 -6.60 34.48
N PRO A 58 38.44 -6.17 33.86
CA PRO A 58 39.39 -5.21 34.44
C PRO A 58 38.92 -3.76 34.36
N LYS A 59 39.35 -2.97 35.35
CA LYS A 59 39.04 -1.56 35.61
C LYS A 59 39.61 -0.61 34.54
N PRO A 60 38.80 0.27 33.92
CA PRO A 60 39.28 1.46 33.22
C PRO A 60 39.35 2.68 34.15
N ALA A 61 40.29 3.57 33.85
CA ALA A 61 40.65 4.77 34.60
C ALA A 61 39.66 5.93 34.50
N ASP A 62 39.61 6.67 35.61
CA ASP A 62 39.14 8.03 35.92
C ASP A 62 38.29 8.80 34.89
N GLN A 63 37.02 9.00 35.25
CA GLN A 63 36.16 10.08 34.76
C GLN A 63 35.89 11.10 35.88
N PRO A 64 35.79 12.41 35.55
CA PRO A 64 35.61 13.48 36.52
C PRO A 64 34.18 13.59 37.08
N ALA A 65 34.12 14.13 38.30
CA ALA A 65 32.99 14.13 39.24
C ALA A 65 31.64 14.60 38.68
N GLN A 66 30.61 13.78 38.92
CA GLN A 66 29.19 14.17 38.76
C GLN A 66 28.72 14.99 39.96
N GLN A 67 27.97 16.06 39.67
CA GLN A 67 27.27 16.92 40.65
C GLN A 67 26.23 16.14 41.47
N PRO A 68 25.95 16.56 42.72
CA PRO A 68 24.98 15.90 43.58
C PRO A 68 23.54 16.07 43.08
N ALA A 69 22.81 14.96 43.12
CA ALA A 69 21.38 14.90 42.81
C ALA A 69 20.55 15.72 43.81
N SER A 70 19.59 16.49 43.28
CA SER A 70 18.58 17.19 44.05
C SER A 70 17.59 16.21 44.69
N THR A 71 17.22 16.51 45.92
CA THR A 71 16.27 15.78 46.77
C THR A 71 14.85 15.78 46.17
N PRO A 72 14.10 14.67 46.28
CA PRO A 72 12.71 14.61 45.82
C PRO A 72 11.77 15.39 46.74
N THR A 73 10.89 16.20 46.13
CA THR A 73 9.82 16.94 46.79
C THR A 73 8.74 15.98 47.32
N PRO A 74 8.19 16.20 48.55
CA PRO A 74 7.14 15.36 49.10
C PRO A 74 5.81 15.49 48.33
N ALA A 75 5.11 14.38 48.18
CA ALA A 75 3.77 14.33 47.61
C ALA A 75 2.73 15.06 48.50
N PRO A 76 1.77 15.80 47.93
CA PRO A 76 0.73 16.46 48.70
C PRO A 76 -0.30 15.45 49.27
N SER A 77 -0.64 15.65 50.55
CA SER A 77 -1.64 14.87 51.29
C SER A 77 -3.05 14.94 50.67
N PRO A 78 -3.85 13.86 50.76
CA PRO A 78 -5.23 13.83 50.27
C PRO A 78 -6.14 14.74 51.10
N GLY A 79 -6.83 15.63 50.40
CA GLY A 79 -7.79 16.58 50.96
C GLY A 79 -9.06 15.92 51.51
N LYS A 80 -9.59 16.55 52.55
CA LYS A 80 -10.78 16.20 53.34
C LYS A 80 -12.07 16.23 52.48
N PRO A 81 -13.07 15.34 52.71
CA PRO A 81 -14.33 15.36 51.97
C PRO A 81 -15.17 16.60 52.28
N ALA A 82 -15.72 17.22 51.24
CA ALA A 82 -16.65 18.35 51.33
C ALA A 82 -18.07 17.90 51.75
N PRO A 83 -18.84 18.75 52.45
CA PRO A 83 -20.18 18.43 52.94
C PRO A 83 -21.22 18.32 51.80
N SER A 84 -22.12 17.36 51.98
CA SER A 84 -23.26 17.01 51.13
C SER A 84 -24.22 18.18 50.92
N LYS A 85 -24.47 18.52 49.64
CA LYS A 85 -25.53 19.46 49.21
C LYS A 85 -26.92 18.82 49.33
N PRO A 86 -27.97 19.64 49.60
CA PRO A 86 -29.34 19.17 49.73
C PRO A 86 -29.95 18.71 48.40
N THR A 87 -30.79 17.69 48.51
CA THR A 87 -31.54 17.01 47.46
C THR A 87 -32.49 17.97 46.72
N PRO A 88 -32.44 18.04 45.38
CA PRO A 88 -33.41 18.81 44.60
C PRO A 88 -34.76 18.09 44.53
N THR A 89 -35.82 18.87 44.67
CA THR A 89 -37.22 18.48 44.53
C THR A 89 -37.50 17.96 43.11
N LYS A 90 -38.18 16.81 43.04
CA LYS A 90 -38.59 16.12 41.81
C LYS A 90 -39.57 16.98 40.99
N PRO A 91 -39.24 17.40 39.76
CA PRO A 91 -40.20 18.06 38.89
C PRO A 91 -41.19 17.06 38.30
N THR A 92 -42.45 17.48 38.26
CA THR A 92 -43.61 16.83 37.63
C THR A 92 -43.35 16.62 36.12
N PRO A 93 -43.67 15.45 35.53
CA PRO A 93 -43.48 15.21 34.11
C PRO A 93 -44.41 16.09 33.27
N ALA A 94 -43.85 16.99 32.47
CA ALA A 94 -44.56 17.64 31.38
C ALA A 94 -44.75 16.64 30.23
N ALA A 95 -45.90 16.72 29.55
CA ALA A 95 -46.25 15.87 28.41
C ALA A 95 -45.18 15.95 27.31
N PRO A 96 -44.86 14.83 26.63
CA PRO A 96 -43.82 14.77 25.61
C PRO A 96 -44.19 15.67 24.42
N THR A 97 -43.40 16.71 24.22
CA THR A 97 -43.41 17.47 22.98
C THR A 97 -42.78 16.60 21.89
N PRO A 98 -43.38 16.45 20.71
CA PRO A 98 -42.84 15.63 19.63
C PRO A 98 -41.43 16.10 19.27
N ALA A 99 -40.49 15.17 19.23
CA ALA A 99 -39.11 15.44 18.87
C ALA A 99 -39.05 16.04 17.45
N PRO A 100 -38.26 17.10 17.22
CA PRO A 100 -38.06 17.64 15.88
C PRO A 100 -37.48 16.55 14.98
N THR A 101 -38.16 16.29 13.87
CA THR A 101 -37.71 15.38 12.82
C THR A 101 -36.27 15.75 12.42
N PRO A 102 -35.30 14.81 12.45
CA PRO A 102 -33.94 15.06 12.01
C PRO A 102 -33.96 15.61 10.60
N ALA A 103 -33.30 16.76 10.39
CA ALA A 103 -33.11 17.30 9.06
C ALA A 103 -32.41 16.23 8.19
N PRO A 104 -32.87 15.98 6.96
CA PRO A 104 -32.24 15.03 6.06
C PRO A 104 -30.75 15.31 5.95
N ALA A 105 -29.92 14.30 6.19
CA ALA A 105 -28.47 14.42 5.99
C ALA A 105 -28.21 14.97 4.58
N ALA A 106 -27.37 16.00 4.50
CA ALA A 106 -27.02 16.63 3.23
C ALA A 106 -26.58 15.56 2.24
N LYS A 107 -27.26 15.47 1.10
CA LYS A 107 -26.88 14.55 0.03
C LYS A 107 -25.40 14.82 -0.33
N PRO A 108 -24.54 13.78 -0.41
CA PRO A 108 -23.19 13.92 -0.90
C PRO A 108 -23.19 14.71 -2.21
N ALA A 109 -22.28 15.68 -2.33
CA ALA A 109 -22.17 16.48 -3.54
C ALA A 109 -22.03 15.55 -4.75
N LYS A 110 -22.89 15.75 -5.76
CA LYS A 110 -22.83 15.01 -7.01
C LYS A 110 -21.41 15.17 -7.59
N PRO A 111 -20.69 14.09 -7.90
CA PRO A 111 -19.33 14.20 -8.45
C PRO A 111 -19.35 15.12 -9.66
N ALA A 112 -18.41 16.06 -9.70
CA ALA A 112 -18.25 16.98 -10.81
C ALA A 112 -18.25 16.18 -12.12
N GLY A 113 -19.02 16.64 -13.12
CA GLY A 113 -19.05 15.99 -14.43
C GLY A 113 -17.63 15.84 -15.01
N PRO A 114 -17.41 14.87 -15.90
CA PRO A 114 -16.09 14.61 -16.46
C PRO A 114 -15.53 15.89 -17.10
N LEU A 115 -14.38 16.35 -16.60
CA LEU A 115 -13.68 17.49 -17.17
C LEU A 115 -13.28 17.18 -18.63
N PRO A 116 -13.30 18.18 -19.53
CA PRO A 116 -12.88 17.97 -20.91
C PRO A 116 -11.43 17.46 -20.95
N MET A 117 -11.23 16.25 -21.49
CA MET A 117 -9.90 15.67 -21.59
C MET A 117 -9.04 16.43 -22.60
N VAL A 118 -7.82 16.76 -22.20
CA VAL A 118 -6.78 17.36 -23.05
C VAL A 118 -6.49 16.41 -24.22
N LYS A 119 -6.71 16.87 -25.46
CA LYS A 119 -6.45 16.08 -26.70
C LYS A 119 -4.99 16.11 -27.17
N LYS A 120 -4.08 16.68 -26.39
CA LYS A 120 -2.65 16.74 -26.74
C LYS A 120 -2.01 15.35 -26.64
N GLU A 121 -1.03 15.09 -27.48
CA GLU A 121 -0.19 13.90 -27.36
C GLU A 121 0.62 13.96 -26.05
N LEU A 122 0.68 12.85 -25.33
CA LEU A 122 1.41 12.75 -24.06
C LEU A 122 2.81 12.17 -24.30
N VAL A 123 3.84 12.93 -23.93
CA VAL A 123 5.24 12.50 -23.94
C VAL A 123 5.60 11.92 -22.56
N GLU A 124 6.09 10.67 -22.53
CA GLU A 124 6.49 9.98 -21.30
C GLU A 124 7.78 9.13 -21.49
N PRO A 125 8.85 9.34 -20.69
CA PRO A 125 8.97 10.41 -19.71
C PRO A 125 9.06 11.76 -20.42
N GLY A 126 8.59 12.81 -19.74
CA GLY A 126 8.82 14.18 -20.15
C GLY A 126 10.27 14.63 -19.89
N PRO A 127 10.57 15.92 -20.11
CA PRO A 127 11.93 16.45 -20.06
C PRO A 127 12.50 16.53 -18.63
N TYR A 128 11.68 16.34 -17.59
CA TYR A 128 12.08 16.55 -16.20
C TYR A 128 12.67 15.32 -15.54
N LEU A 129 12.53 14.14 -16.16
CA LEU A 129 13.01 12.88 -15.65
C LEU A 129 13.81 12.13 -16.73
N GLU A 130 15.13 12.12 -16.58
CA GLU A 130 16.00 11.33 -17.44
C GLU A 130 16.11 9.90 -16.92
N ARG A 131 16.05 8.95 -17.85
CA ARG A 131 16.32 7.52 -17.61
C ARG A 131 17.66 7.15 -18.23
N SER A 132 18.58 6.63 -17.43
CA SER A 132 19.92 6.24 -17.85
C SER A 132 20.28 4.83 -17.34
N SER A 133 21.44 4.31 -17.78
CA SER A 133 21.99 2.99 -17.39
C SER A 133 20.94 1.85 -17.37
N PRO A 134 20.29 1.56 -18.52
CA PRO A 134 19.22 0.57 -18.60
C PRO A 134 19.72 -0.82 -18.20
N LYS A 135 18.94 -1.54 -17.39
CA LYS A 135 19.23 -2.91 -16.98
C LYS A 135 18.00 -3.77 -17.17
N ASP A 136 18.16 -4.84 -17.94
CA ASP A 136 17.10 -5.80 -18.16
C ASP A 136 17.04 -6.78 -16.98
N LEU A 137 15.88 -6.88 -16.35
CA LEU A 137 15.63 -7.67 -15.16
C LEU A 137 14.54 -8.71 -15.43
N ILE A 138 14.71 -9.91 -14.89
CA ILE A 138 13.72 -10.98 -14.88
C ILE A 138 13.26 -11.19 -13.44
N PHE A 139 11.99 -10.91 -13.19
CA PHE A 139 11.31 -11.14 -11.93
C PHE A 139 10.51 -12.44 -12.00
N LYS A 140 10.62 -13.26 -10.95
CA LYS A 140 9.76 -14.42 -10.75
C LYS A 140 9.05 -14.30 -9.42
N ALA A 141 7.73 -14.47 -9.43
CA ALA A 141 6.94 -14.61 -8.22
C ALA A 141 6.28 -15.99 -8.21
N ARG A 142 6.27 -16.60 -7.03
CA ARG A 142 5.51 -17.82 -6.73
C ARG A 142 4.60 -17.54 -5.55
N VAL A 143 3.32 -17.81 -5.74
CA VAL A 143 2.30 -17.76 -4.71
C VAL A 143 1.81 -19.18 -4.48
N GLN A 144 1.82 -19.62 -3.22
CA GLN A 144 1.15 -20.85 -2.82
C GLN A 144 0.02 -20.50 -1.88
N ILE A 145 -1.12 -21.16 -2.07
CA ILE A 145 -2.33 -20.95 -1.28
C ILE A 145 -2.86 -22.31 -0.88
N GLY A 146 -3.16 -22.53 0.38
CA GLY A 146 -3.77 -23.77 0.87
C GLY A 146 -4.94 -23.50 1.79
N GLY A 147 -6.04 -24.22 1.60
CA GLY A 147 -7.14 -24.21 2.56
C GLY A 147 -6.68 -24.75 3.90
N VAL A 148 -7.07 -24.09 4.99
CA VAL A 148 -6.74 -24.53 6.34
C VAL A 148 -7.97 -24.55 7.23
N SER A 149 -8.10 -25.58 8.05
CA SER A 149 -8.96 -25.54 9.23
C SER A 149 -8.17 -25.67 10.52
N TRP A 150 -8.65 -24.94 11.52
CA TRP A 150 -8.07 -24.83 12.87
C TRP A 150 -8.79 -25.73 13.87
N THR A 151 -9.23 -26.91 13.44
CA THR A 151 -10.14 -27.76 14.22
C THR A 151 -9.43 -28.80 15.08
N GLU A 152 -8.14 -29.06 14.86
CA GLU A 152 -7.43 -30.14 15.55
C GLU A 152 -6.54 -29.61 16.68
N LEU A 153 -6.97 -29.85 17.92
CA LEU A 153 -6.15 -29.69 19.12
C LEU A 153 -5.29 -30.94 19.31
N ILE A 154 -4.00 -30.82 19.09
CA ILE A 154 -3.04 -31.90 19.37
C ILE A 154 -2.50 -31.71 20.78
N ALA A 155 -2.74 -32.71 21.63
CA ALA A 155 -2.18 -32.75 22.98
C ALA A 155 -0.65 -32.66 22.91
N ASP A 156 -0.04 -31.80 23.73
CA ASP A 156 1.43 -31.75 23.81
C ASP A 156 1.92 -33.06 24.45
N PRO A 157 2.82 -33.81 23.80
CA PRO A 157 3.33 -35.07 24.35
C PRO A 157 4.05 -34.89 25.70
N ASN A 158 4.41 -33.66 26.07
CA ASN A 158 5.04 -33.33 27.35
C ASN A 158 4.05 -32.79 28.41
N GLY A 159 2.74 -32.95 28.20
CA GLY A 159 1.71 -32.49 29.14
C GLY A 159 1.48 -30.97 29.14
N GLY A 160 2.02 -30.25 28.15
CA GLY A 160 1.69 -28.85 27.88
C GLY A 160 0.25 -28.66 27.36
N PRO A 161 -0.24 -27.41 27.29
CA PRO A 161 -1.55 -27.13 26.70
C PRO A 161 -1.60 -27.61 25.25
N ALA A 162 -2.72 -28.23 24.85
CA ALA A 162 -2.93 -28.70 23.49
C ALA A 162 -2.73 -27.54 22.49
N LYS A 163 -2.02 -27.82 21.40
CA LYS A 163 -1.72 -26.84 20.36
C LYS A 163 -2.64 -27.10 19.17
N GLN A 164 -3.28 -26.06 18.67
CA GLN A 164 -4.00 -26.14 17.40
C GLN A 164 -2.97 -26.29 16.28
N ILE A 165 -3.07 -27.38 15.50
CA ILE A 165 -2.28 -27.56 14.29
C ILE A 165 -3.22 -27.40 13.10
N PRO A 166 -2.92 -26.51 12.16
CA PRO A 166 -3.76 -26.33 11.00
C PRO A 166 -3.67 -27.55 10.09
N ARG A 167 -4.83 -28.08 9.73
CA ARG A 167 -4.98 -29.18 8.79
C ARG A 167 -5.23 -28.61 7.40
N LYS A 168 -4.48 -29.09 6.40
CA LYS A 168 -4.76 -28.74 5.00
C LYS A 168 -6.08 -29.33 4.57
N GLU A 169 -7.01 -28.48 4.17
CA GLU A 169 -8.32 -28.89 3.66
C GLU A 169 -8.34 -28.94 2.14
N GLU A 170 -9.10 -29.88 1.60
CA GLU A 170 -9.39 -29.93 0.17
C GLU A 170 -10.55 -28.99 -0.13
N ILE A 171 -10.30 -28.04 -1.03
CA ILE A 171 -11.29 -27.06 -1.47
C ILE A 171 -11.86 -27.54 -2.80
N SER A 172 -13.19 -27.68 -2.87
CA SER A 172 -13.91 -27.90 -4.12
C SER A 172 -14.41 -26.57 -4.68
N PHE A 173 -14.34 -26.41 -6.00
CA PHE A 173 -14.76 -25.19 -6.68
C PHE A 173 -15.25 -25.50 -8.10
N ASP A 174 -16.17 -24.67 -8.58
CA ASP A 174 -16.65 -24.70 -9.97
C ASP A 174 -15.77 -23.81 -10.86
N GLN A 175 -15.24 -22.73 -10.27
CA GLN A 175 -14.31 -21.80 -10.91
C GLN A 175 -13.32 -21.27 -9.87
N ALA A 176 -12.08 -21.10 -10.29
CA ALA A 176 -11.07 -20.38 -9.53
C ALA A 176 -10.43 -19.34 -10.43
N TRP A 177 -10.06 -18.17 -9.92
CA TRP A 177 -9.16 -17.30 -10.65
C TRP A 177 -8.26 -16.51 -9.72
N ILE A 178 -7.09 -16.18 -10.23
CA ILE A 178 -6.11 -15.32 -9.56
C ILE A 178 -5.92 -14.04 -10.38
N VAL A 179 -5.70 -12.95 -9.68
CA VAL A 179 -5.42 -11.61 -10.22
C VAL A 179 -4.05 -11.18 -9.73
N TYR A 180 -3.15 -10.92 -10.68
CA TYR A 180 -1.76 -10.53 -10.40
C TYR A 180 -1.36 -9.25 -11.13
N PRO A 181 -0.64 -8.31 -10.50
CA PRO A 181 -0.18 -7.06 -11.13
C PRO A 181 0.69 -7.25 -12.38
N LEU A 182 0.46 -6.41 -13.39
CA LEU A 182 1.26 -6.31 -14.62
C LEU A 182 1.57 -4.84 -14.94
N LEU A 183 2.61 -4.29 -14.33
CA LEU A 183 2.96 -2.89 -14.56
C LEU A 183 3.63 -2.69 -15.93
N LYS A 184 2.97 -1.96 -16.83
CA LYS A 184 3.55 -1.62 -18.14
C LYS A 184 4.72 -0.65 -18.02
N GLN A 185 4.61 0.33 -17.13
CA GLN A 185 5.57 1.41 -17.02
C GLN A 185 5.48 2.09 -15.65
N THR A 186 6.62 2.53 -15.14
CA THR A 186 6.77 3.40 -13.97
C THR A 186 7.70 4.58 -14.33
N GLY A 187 7.98 5.50 -13.42
CA GLY A 187 9.04 6.49 -13.60
C GLY A 187 10.41 5.85 -13.84
N THR A 188 10.64 4.68 -13.23
CA THR A 188 11.93 3.98 -13.13
C THR A 188 12.06 2.76 -14.03
N SER A 189 11.00 2.29 -14.69
CA SER A 189 11.04 1.08 -15.52
C SER A 189 10.05 1.08 -16.69
N ARG A 190 10.28 0.18 -17.63
CA ARG A 190 9.39 -0.12 -18.75
C ARG A 190 9.35 -1.62 -19.03
N MET A 191 8.14 -2.17 -19.05
CA MET A 191 7.85 -3.56 -19.38
C MET A 191 7.33 -3.65 -20.83
N PRO A 192 7.97 -4.42 -21.72
CA PRO A 192 7.40 -4.76 -23.03
C PRO A 192 6.06 -5.49 -22.92
N GLU A 193 5.19 -5.42 -23.92
CA GLU A 193 3.84 -5.99 -23.81
C GLU A 193 3.82 -7.53 -23.71
N ASP A 194 4.78 -8.19 -24.37
CA ASP A 194 4.89 -9.66 -24.43
C ASP A 194 5.96 -10.23 -23.47
N SER A 195 6.40 -9.45 -22.48
CA SER A 195 7.53 -9.83 -21.62
C SER A 195 7.15 -10.57 -20.35
N TRP A 196 5.98 -11.21 -20.29
CA TRP A 196 5.52 -11.92 -19.11
C TRP A 196 4.94 -13.29 -19.46
N LYS A 197 5.00 -14.21 -18.51
CA LYS A 197 4.47 -15.58 -18.58
C LYS A 197 3.90 -15.95 -17.23
N GLY A 198 2.66 -16.40 -17.18
CA GLY A 198 2.01 -16.91 -15.97
C GLY A 198 1.64 -18.39 -16.11
N THR A 199 1.66 -19.12 -15.00
CA THR A 199 0.98 -20.43 -14.89
C THR A 199 0.27 -20.53 -13.55
N PHE A 200 -0.95 -21.04 -13.54
CA PHE A 200 -1.80 -21.26 -12.37
C PHE A 200 -2.20 -22.75 -12.30
N ARG A 201 -1.64 -23.47 -11.32
CA ARG A 201 -1.74 -24.94 -11.22
C ARG A 201 -2.46 -25.39 -9.97
N ILE A 202 -3.10 -26.56 -10.09
CA ILE A 202 -3.65 -27.36 -8.99
C ILE A 202 -2.78 -28.61 -8.88
N GLY A 203 -2.01 -28.73 -7.80
CA GLY A 203 -0.98 -29.78 -7.72
C GLY A 203 0.00 -29.70 -8.91
N ASP A 204 0.17 -30.80 -9.63
CA ASP A 204 1.05 -30.88 -10.82
C ASP A 204 0.31 -30.63 -12.14
N THR A 205 -1.02 -30.53 -12.13
CA THR A 205 -1.82 -30.37 -13.34
C THR A 205 -1.77 -28.93 -13.82
N ARG A 206 -1.42 -28.75 -15.11
CA ARG A 206 -1.56 -27.48 -15.83
C ARG A 206 -2.90 -27.45 -16.54
N PRO A 207 -3.92 -26.75 -16.01
CA PRO A 207 -5.11 -26.47 -16.79
C PRO A 207 -4.75 -25.59 -18.00
N ASN A 208 -5.60 -25.64 -19.03
CA ASN A 208 -5.47 -24.78 -20.19
C ASN A 208 -5.87 -23.35 -19.77
N GLU A 209 -4.92 -22.43 -19.72
CA GLU A 209 -5.11 -21.10 -19.13
C GLU A 209 -5.27 -20.04 -20.23
N GLU A 210 -6.49 -19.51 -20.38
CA GLU A 210 -6.66 -18.21 -21.03
C GLU A 210 -6.32 -17.12 -20.01
N ILE A 211 -5.42 -16.21 -20.39
CA ILE A 211 -5.02 -15.10 -19.54
C ILE A 211 -5.69 -13.83 -20.03
N GLN A 212 -6.53 -13.24 -19.18
CA GLN A 212 -7.21 -11.99 -19.46
C GLN A 212 -6.44 -10.82 -18.86
N ILE A 213 -6.18 -9.78 -19.66
CA ILE A 213 -5.55 -8.55 -19.17
C ILE A 213 -6.61 -7.51 -18.83
N MET A 214 -6.65 -7.11 -17.57
CA MET A 214 -7.50 -6.04 -17.06
C MET A 214 -6.74 -4.71 -17.15
N ASN A 215 -7.33 -3.71 -17.82
CA ASN A 215 -6.74 -2.40 -18.07
C ASN A 215 -7.62 -1.28 -17.49
N GLY A 216 -7.09 -0.05 -17.47
CA GLY A 216 -7.86 1.13 -17.08
C GLY A 216 -8.19 1.19 -15.60
N LEU A 217 -7.43 0.48 -14.77
CA LEU A 217 -7.61 0.46 -13.33
C LEU A 217 -6.82 1.62 -12.68
N HIS A 218 -7.08 1.80 -11.39
CA HIS A 218 -6.50 2.85 -10.55
C HIS A 218 -4.99 3.05 -10.80
N SER A 219 -4.54 4.30 -10.90
CA SER A 219 -3.15 4.70 -11.18
C SER A 219 -2.56 4.17 -12.50
N GLY A 220 -3.40 3.83 -13.47
CA GLY A 220 -2.98 3.21 -14.73
C GLY A 220 -2.47 1.76 -14.55
N SER A 221 -2.83 1.12 -13.44
CA SER A 221 -2.48 -0.28 -13.19
C SER A 221 -3.13 -1.23 -14.21
N ARG A 222 -2.46 -2.36 -14.45
CA ARG A 222 -2.99 -3.49 -15.21
C ARG A 222 -2.78 -4.75 -14.40
N TYR A 223 -3.60 -5.75 -14.65
CA TYR A 223 -3.52 -7.04 -13.97
C TYR A 223 -3.76 -8.18 -14.94
N ALA A 224 -3.03 -9.28 -14.78
CA ALA A 224 -3.37 -10.57 -15.36
C ALA A 224 -4.42 -11.25 -14.50
N LYS A 225 -5.48 -11.75 -15.14
CA LYS A 225 -6.45 -12.68 -14.55
C LYS A 225 -6.25 -14.04 -15.21
N MET A 226 -5.93 -15.05 -14.41
CA MET A 226 -5.82 -16.45 -14.84
C MET A 226 -6.92 -17.25 -14.18
N ALA A 227 -7.70 -17.99 -14.98
CA ALA A 227 -8.86 -18.74 -14.51
C ALA A 227 -8.66 -20.24 -14.66
N LEU A 228 -9.26 -21.00 -13.74
CA LEU A 228 -9.38 -22.44 -13.75
C LEU A 228 -10.87 -22.80 -13.77
N GLY A 229 -11.20 -23.87 -14.48
CA GLY A 229 -12.51 -24.50 -14.41
C GLY A 229 -12.71 -25.26 -13.09
N ALA A 230 -13.70 -26.13 -13.06
CA ALA A 230 -14.06 -26.88 -11.85
C ALA A 230 -12.92 -27.82 -11.41
N GLY A 231 -12.75 -27.99 -10.10
CA GLY A 231 -11.71 -28.82 -9.55
C GLY A 231 -11.77 -29.00 -8.04
N ARG A 232 -10.80 -29.78 -7.53
CA ARG A 232 -10.54 -29.96 -6.10
C ARG A 232 -9.06 -29.82 -5.84
N ALA A 233 -8.69 -29.08 -4.80
CA ALA A 233 -7.30 -28.80 -4.48
C ALA A 233 -7.08 -28.58 -2.98
N LYS A 234 -6.02 -29.16 -2.44
CA LYS A 234 -5.49 -28.76 -1.11
C LYS A 234 -4.54 -27.57 -1.20
N THR A 235 -3.91 -27.38 -2.36
CA THR A 235 -2.92 -26.33 -2.58
C THR A 235 -2.99 -25.87 -4.03
N PHE A 236 -3.03 -24.55 -4.19
CA PHE A 236 -2.92 -23.86 -5.46
C PHE A 236 -1.51 -23.28 -5.56
N THR A 237 -0.89 -23.38 -6.73
CA THR A 237 0.39 -22.74 -7.01
C THR A 237 0.27 -21.85 -8.22
N PHE A 238 0.58 -20.58 -8.04
CA PHE A 238 0.70 -19.63 -9.12
C PHE A 238 2.17 -19.21 -9.28
N GLU A 239 2.64 -19.21 -10.51
CA GLU A 239 4.00 -18.80 -10.88
C GLU A 239 3.91 -17.77 -12.00
N ILE A 240 4.65 -16.68 -11.88
CA ILE A 240 4.77 -15.68 -12.94
C ILE A 240 6.23 -15.30 -13.14
N GLU A 241 6.62 -15.16 -14.40
CA GLU A 241 7.87 -14.57 -14.84
C GLU A 241 7.54 -13.29 -15.59
N GLN A 242 8.20 -12.18 -15.25
CA GLN A 242 8.08 -10.89 -15.92
C GLN A 242 9.47 -10.38 -16.28
N ARG A 243 9.61 -9.68 -17.40
CA ARG A 243 10.85 -8.98 -17.78
C ARG A 243 10.59 -7.50 -17.95
N THR A 244 11.44 -6.68 -17.34
CA THR A 244 11.36 -5.22 -17.41
C THR A 244 12.75 -4.66 -17.69
N THR A 245 12.81 -3.49 -18.32
CA THR A 245 14.01 -2.66 -18.32
C THR A 245 13.87 -1.63 -17.21
N ALA A 246 14.75 -1.68 -16.22
CA ALA A 246 14.82 -0.68 -15.15
C ALA A 246 15.96 0.31 -15.43
N TYR A 247 15.83 1.54 -14.94
CA TYR A 247 16.73 2.64 -15.25
C TYR A 247 17.22 3.32 -13.97
N ARG A 248 18.43 3.86 -14.00
CA ARG A 248 18.79 4.96 -13.11
C ARG A 248 17.95 6.17 -13.52
N VAL A 249 17.53 6.97 -12.57
CA VAL A 249 16.74 8.16 -12.86
C VAL A 249 17.41 9.39 -12.30
N LYS A 250 17.42 10.45 -13.10
CA LYS A 250 17.89 11.78 -12.71
C LYS A 250 16.77 12.77 -12.92
N TYR A 251 16.47 13.53 -11.88
CA TYR A 251 15.40 14.51 -11.86
C TYR A 251 15.93 15.94 -11.93
N TYR A 252 15.34 16.71 -12.84
CA TYR A 252 15.69 18.10 -13.13
C TYR A 252 14.79 19.04 -12.31
N ASP A 253 15.16 19.20 -11.05
CA ASP A 253 14.36 19.84 -10.00
C ASP A 253 14.08 21.33 -10.27
N ASN A 254 15.08 22.06 -10.78
CA ASN A 254 14.96 23.50 -11.08
C ASN A 254 14.01 23.77 -12.25
N GLU A 255 14.07 22.90 -13.26
CA GLU A 255 13.22 22.94 -14.44
C GLU A 255 11.79 22.52 -14.09
N ALA A 256 11.64 21.52 -13.23
CA ALA A 256 10.34 21.09 -12.71
C ALA A 256 9.65 22.15 -11.85
N ASP A 257 10.42 22.97 -11.13
CA ASP A 257 9.89 24.10 -10.34
C ASP A 257 9.17 25.15 -11.19
N GLN A 258 9.46 25.22 -12.48
CA GLN A 258 8.81 26.14 -13.42
C GLN A 258 7.47 25.61 -13.95
N VAL A 259 7.12 24.35 -13.65
CA VAL A 259 5.87 23.75 -14.14
C VAL A 259 4.70 24.28 -13.31
N ALA A 260 3.74 24.91 -13.95
CA ALA A 260 2.52 25.36 -13.31
C ALA A 260 1.57 24.19 -13.00
N TRP A 261 0.66 24.41 -12.04
CA TRP A 261 -0.47 23.50 -11.84
C TRP A 261 -1.32 23.38 -13.10
N PRO A 262 -1.83 22.18 -13.45
CA PRO A 262 -2.62 22.01 -14.66
C PRO A 262 -3.95 22.75 -14.58
N LYS A 263 -4.33 23.36 -15.71
CA LYS A 263 -5.58 24.12 -15.86
C LYS A 263 -6.70 23.21 -16.37
N GLY A 264 -6.38 22.33 -17.31
CA GLY A 264 -7.31 21.35 -17.91
C GLY A 264 -7.58 20.10 -17.04
N GLY A 265 -7.01 20.03 -15.84
CA GLY A 265 -7.06 18.85 -14.98
C GLY A 265 -5.96 17.82 -15.31
N TRP A 266 -6.01 16.69 -14.61
CA TRP A 266 -5.00 15.64 -14.74
C TRP A 266 -5.35 14.65 -15.87
N PRO A 267 -4.35 14.08 -16.58
CA PRO A 267 -4.58 12.99 -17.52
C PRO A 267 -5.29 11.80 -16.85
N ALA A 268 -6.10 11.04 -17.58
CA ALA A 268 -6.98 10.01 -17.01
C ALA A 268 -6.27 9.02 -16.06
N ALA A 269 -5.07 8.55 -16.43
CA ALA A 269 -4.28 7.65 -15.57
C ALA A 269 -3.87 8.32 -14.25
N ALA A 270 -3.42 9.58 -14.30
CA ALA A 270 -3.08 10.35 -13.10
C ALA A 270 -4.33 10.73 -12.29
N ALA A 271 -5.41 11.20 -12.94
CA ALA A 271 -6.67 11.52 -12.28
C ALA A 271 -7.25 10.30 -11.53
N SER A 272 -7.08 9.09 -12.07
CA SER A 272 -7.52 7.86 -11.40
C SER A 272 -6.83 7.63 -10.05
N CYS A 273 -5.66 8.23 -9.77
CA CYS A 273 -5.00 8.13 -8.48
C CYS A 273 -5.83 8.74 -7.33
N PHE A 274 -6.71 9.70 -7.61
CA PHE A 274 -7.60 10.28 -6.60
C PHE A 274 -8.79 9.37 -6.25
N SER A 275 -8.99 8.29 -7.01
CA SER A 275 -9.97 7.30 -6.61
C SER A 275 -9.49 6.58 -5.34
N PRO A 276 -10.40 6.18 -4.45
CA PRO A 276 -10.01 5.49 -3.23
C PRO A 276 -9.20 4.20 -3.48
N GLN A 277 -8.23 3.95 -2.62
CA GLN A 277 -7.32 2.81 -2.67
C GLN A 277 -7.29 2.09 -1.31
N MET A 278 -7.38 0.75 -1.34
CA MET A 278 -7.23 -0.07 -0.13
C MET A 278 -5.85 0.13 0.52
N TYR A 279 -5.82 0.18 1.85
CA TYR A 279 -4.68 0.52 2.72
C TYR A 279 -4.19 1.98 2.68
N VAL A 280 -4.82 2.83 1.87
CA VAL A 280 -4.60 4.29 1.86
C VAL A 280 -5.88 4.98 2.35
N ASP A 281 -6.97 4.77 1.62
CA ASP A 281 -8.28 5.41 1.81
C ASP A 281 -9.31 4.47 2.47
N TYR A 282 -9.07 3.16 2.42
CA TYR A 282 -9.91 2.13 3.05
C TYR A 282 -9.09 1.14 3.85
N TRP A 283 -9.68 0.62 4.92
CA TRP A 283 -9.13 -0.50 5.68
C TRP A 283 -10.09 -1.69 5.60
N PRO A 284 -9.61 -2.91 5.31
CA PRO A 284 -10.45 -4.09 5.38
C PRO A 284 -10.95 -4.26 6.82
N ASP A 285 -12.28 -4.28 6.99
CA ASP A 285 -12.92 -4.52 8.28
C ASP A 285 -13.66 -5.85 8.23
N ASP A 286 -13.41 -6.72 9.20
CA ASP A 286 -14.00 -8.06 9.28
C ASP A 286 -15.53 -7.99 9.52
N THR A 287 -16.03 -6.91 10.12
CA THR A 287 -17.48 -6.74 10.41
C THR A 287 -18.28 -6.15 9.26
N THR A 288 -17.78 -5.13 8.58
CA THR A 288 -18.53 -4.39 7.54
C THR A 288 -18.04 -4.67 6.13
N GLY A 289 -16.98 -5.48 5.96
CA GLY A 289 -16.35 -5.79 4.69
C GLY A 289 -15.45 -4.67 4.16
N MET A 290 -15.79 -3.40 4.42
CA MET A 290 -15.00 -2.21 4.09
C MET A 290 -15.40 -1.06 5.02
N ALA A 291 -14.57 -0.70 6.00
CA ALA A 291 -14.79 0.54 6.76
C ALA A 291 -14.20 1.72 5.97
N PRO A 292 -14.96 2.82 5.71
CA PRO A 292 -14.37 4.06 5.23
C PRO A 292 -13.28 4.44 6.24
N ALA A 293 -12.04 4.52 5.79
CA ALA A 293 -10.97 4.77 6.74
C ALA A 293 -11.18 6.18 7.29
N THR A 294 -11.26 6.28 8.61
CA THR A 294 -11.17 7.54 9.36
C THR A 294 -9.84 8.27 9.12
N SER A 295 -8.99 7.77 8.21
CA SER A 295 -7.69 8.30 7.84
C SER A 295 -7.77 9.56 7.01
N ALA A 296 -8.79 9.75 6.16
CA ALA A 296 -8.87 10.92 5.28
C ALA A 296 -8.90 12.23 6.09
N SER A 297 -9.70 12.30 7.16
CA SER A 297 -9.77 13.49 8.02
C SER A 297 -8.51 13.68 8.87
N ALA A 298 -7.91 12.59 9.37
CA ALA A 298 -6.67 12.66 10.15
C ALA A 298 -5.48 13.16 9.30
N VAL A 299 -5.35 12.65 8.07
CA VAL A 299 -4.35 13.11 7.10
C VAL A 299 -4.61 14.56 6.70
N ALA A 300 -5.85 14.92 6.42
CA ALA A 300 -6.22 16.29 6.07
C ALA A 300 -5.82 17.29 7.16
N ALA A 301 -6.24 17.05 8.41
CA ALA A 301 -5.93 17.93 9.52
C ALA A 301 -4.41 18.07 9.76
N MET A 302 -3.66 16.97 9.61
CA MET A 302 -2.20 16.99 9.72
C MET A 302 -1.54 17.84 8.62
N VAL A 303 -1.93 17.63 7.36
CA VAL A 303 -1.36 18.36 6.22
C VAL A 303 -1.75 19.83 6.25
N ASP A 304 -3.01 20.14 6.57
CA ASP A 304 -3.49 21.52 6.70
C ASP A 304 -2.72 22.26 7.80
N GLY A 305 -2.42 21.59 8.92
CA GLY A 305 -1.56 22.12 9.96
C GLY A 305 -0.13 22.40 9.48
N TRP A 306 0.45 21.54 8.64
CA TRP A 306 1.75 21.79 8.03
C TRP A 306 1.74 22.99 7.08
N LEU A 307 0.73 23.09 6.21
CA LEU A 307 0.59 24.21 5.28
C LEU A 307 0.41 25.55 6.03
N ALA A 308 -0.44 25.57 7.05
CA ALA A 308 -0.64 26.75 7.89
C ALA A 308 0.66 27.19 8.58
N ASN A 309 1.44 26.24 9.14
CA ASN A 309 2.74 26.54 9.76
C ASN A 309 3.77 27.07 8.76
N ALA A 310 3.63 26.74 7.48
CA ALA A 310 4.46 27.26 6.40
C ALA A 310 3.93 28.57 5.79
N ASN A 311 2.84 29.13 6.34
CA ASN A 311 2.11 30.28 5.80
C ASN A 311 1.63 30.08 4.35
N LEU A 312 1.27 28.85 3.99
CA LEU A 312 0.64 28.53 2.71
C LEU A 312 -0.88 28.45 2.93
N ALA A 313 -1.63 29.40 2.35
CA ALA A 313 -3.08 29.40 2.43
C ALA A 313 -3.69 28.31 1.54
N SER A 314 -3.03 28.02 0.43
CA SER A 314 -3.36 26.94 -0.50
C SER A 314 -2.10 26.19 -0.92
N PRO A 315 -2.17 24.86 -1.19
CA PRO A 315 -1.09 24.17 -1.89
C PRO A 315 -0.76 24.81 -3.24
N ARG A 316 -1.72 25.48 -3.88
CA ARG A 316 -1.51 26.12 -5.18
C ARG A 316 -0.71 27.43 -5.12
N ASP A 317 -0.38 27.92 -3.92
CA ASP A 317 0.45 29.11 -3.73
C ASP A 317 1.94 28.84 -4.04
N ALA A 318 2.32 27.57 -4.22
CA ALA A 318 3.65 27.14 -4.63
C ALA A 318 3.56 26.21 -5.86
N SER A 319 4.70 25.94 -6.51
CA SER A 319 4.73 25.00 -7.64
C SER A 319 4.37 23.58 -7.18
N PRO A 320 3.84 22.70 -8.06
CA PRO A 320 3.60 21.30 -7.74
C PRO A 320 4.85 20.61 -7.17
N ASN A 321 6.03 20.91 -7.71
CA ASN A 321 7.28 20.35 -7.25
C ASN A 321 7.65 20.83 -5.83
N GLN A 322 7.52 22.14 -5.55
CA GLN A 322 7.76 22.70 -4.22
C GLN A 322 6.83 22.10 -3.18
N ILE A 323 5.55 21.93 -3.49
CA ILE A 323 4.60 21.25 -2.60
C ILE A 323 4.98 19.78 -2.41
N ALA A 324 5.34 19.07 -3.48
CA ALA A 324 5.74 17.67 -3.39
C ALA A 324 6.97 17.49 -2.48
N LYS A 325 7.97 18.37 -2.59
CA LYS A 325 9.15 18.39 -1.71
C LYS A 325 8.79 18.78 -0.29
N PHE A 326 7.98 19.83 -0.10
CA PHE A 326 7.53 20.26 1.21
C PHE A 326 6.86 19.12 1.98
N ILE A 327 5.87 18.46 1.37
CA ILE A 327 5.15 17.34 1.97
C ILE A 327 6.08 16.15 2.24
N ALA A 328 6.95 15.79 1.29
CA ALA A 328 7.94 14.73 1.51
C ALA A 328 8.86 15.05 2.69
N GLY A 329 9.31 16.30 2.81
CA GLY A 329 10.15 16.77 3.91
C GLY A 329 9.43 16.72 5.26
N GLN A 330 8.13 17.02 5.30
CA GLN A 330 7.31 16.84 6.50
C GLN A 330 7.20 15.37 6.89
N VAL A 331 6.97 14.47 5.93
CA VAL A 331 6.92 13.02 6.21
C VAL A 331 8.27 12.53 6.72
N VAL A 332 9.40 12.94 6.12
CA VAL A 332 10.75 12.61 6.61
C VAL A 332 10.92 13.01 8.06
N ARG A 333 10.47 14.20 8.47
CA ARG A 333 10.68 14.71 9.83
C ARG A 333 9.79 14.01 10.86
N ASN A 334 8.52 13.81 10.52
CA ASN A 334 7.50 13.41 11.49
C ASN A 334 7.30 11.89 11.62
N PHE A 335 7.75 11.08 10.65
CA PHE A 335 7.48 9.64 10.63
C PHE A 335 8.73 8.78 10.76
N GLN A 336 8.65 7.74 11.58
CA GLN A 336 9.72 6.79 11.84
C GLN A 336 9.38 5.39 11.32
N VAL A 337 10.30 4.82 10.55
CA VAL A 337 10.18 3.44 10.10
C VAL A 337 10.41 2.51 11.30
N VAL A 338 9.40 1.75 11.64
CA VAL A 338 9.42 0.68 12.64
C VAL A 338 8.82 -0.57 12.02
N ASN A 339 9.04 -1.72 12.65
CA ASN A 339 8.55 -3.03 12.19
C ASN A 339 9.23 -3.55 10.92
N GLN A 340 8.99 -4.83 10.66
CA GLN A 340 9.42 -5.49 9.43
C GLN A 340 8.47 -5.15 8.28
N VAL A 341 8.99 -5.23 7.05
CA VAL A 341 8.23 -4.99 5.81
C VAL A 341 7.22 -6.11 5.53
N PHE A 342 7.52 -7.33 5.97
CA PHE A 342 6.66 -8.51 5.79
C PHE A 342 6.23 -9.12 7.11
N ILE A 343 5.06 -9.73 7.05
CA ILE A 343 4.64 -10.75 8.00
C ILE A 343 5.06 -12.10 7.41
N SER A 344 5.67 -12.93 8.24
CA SER A 344 5.97 -14.31 7.89
C SER A 344 4.94 -15.22 8.53
N ASN A 345 4.51 -16.24 7.80
CA ASN A 345 3.65 -17.28 8.36
C ASN A 345 4.46 -18.18 9.32
N ARG A 346 3.78 -19.17 9.93
CA ARG A 346 4.40 -20.13 10.86
C ARG A 346 5.58 -20.93 10.29
N THR A 347 5.70 -21.05 8.98
CA THR A 347 6.82 -21.72 8.29
C THR A 347 7.97 -20.77 7.97
N SER A 348 7.91 -19.53 8.46
CA SER A 348 8.82 -18.42 8.13
C SER A 348 8.82 -18.02 6.66
N ALA A 349 7.84 -18.50 5.87
CA ALA A 349 7.63 -18.01 4.52
C ALA A 349 6.90 -16.66 4.57
N VAL A 350 7.23 -15.76 3.64
CA VAL A 350 6.58 -14.45 3.54
C VAL A 350 5.10 -14.65 3.24
N GLU A 351 4.22 -14.14 4.09
CA GLU A 351 2.78 -14.20 3.90
C GLU A 351 2.29 -13.00 3.09
N GLY A 352 2.73 -11.80 3.46
CA GLY A 352 2.29 -10.55 2.84
C GLY A 352 2.87 -9.32 3.55
N ALA A 353 2.53 -8.15 3.04
CA ALA A 353 3.00 -6.88 3.57
C ALA A 353 2.47 -6.65 4.99
N ASN A 354 3.36 -6.21 5.88
CA ASN A 354 3.00 -5.77 7.22
C ASN A 354 2.50 -4.34 7.15
N VAL A 355 1.20 -4.14 7.28
CA VAL A 355 0.58 -2.81 7.31
C VAL A 355 -0.37 -2.69 8.47
N ILE A 356 -0.52 -1.46 8.97
CA ILE A 356 -1.46 -1.10 10.03
C ILE A 356 -2.37 0.04 9.56
N PRO A 357 -3.51 0.30 10.23
CA PRO A 357 -4.41 1.38 9.83
C PRO A 357 -3.71 2.73 9.74
N LEU A 358 -3.94 3.46 8.64
CA LEU A 358 -3.24 4.72 8.38
C LEU A 358 -3.47 5.77 9.48
N THR A 359 -4.63 5.76 10.14
CA THR A 359 -4.92 6.58 11.32
C THR A 359 -3.97 6.32 12.48
N GLU A 360 -3.61 5.06 12.70
CA GLU A 360 -2.66 4.67 13.75
C GLU A 360 -1.24 5.13 13.41
N VAL A 361 -0.86 5.07 12.13
CA VAL A 361 0.44 5.56 11.65
C VAL A 361 0.53 7.08 11.85
N VAL A 362 -0.50 7.82 11.42
CA VAL A 362 -0.57 9.29 11.58
C VAL A 362 -0.55 9.69 13.06
N ARG A 363 -1.29 8.98 13.91
CA ARG A 363 -1.36 9.25 15.35
C ARG A 363 -0.05 8.97 16.08
N SER A 364 0.60 7.85 15.75
CA SER A 364 1.82 7.41 16.44
C SER A 364 3.11 8.00 15.85
N GLY A 365 3.07 8.46 14.60
CA GLY A 365 4.24 8.85 13.81
C GLY A 365 5.15 7.66 13.49
N ARG A 366 4.66 6.42 13.59
CA ARG A 366 5.46 5.19 13.46
C ARG A 366 4.73 4.16 12.60
N GLY A 367 5.44 3.54 11.66
CA GLY A 367 4.91 2.46 10.84
C GLY A 367 5.98 1.74 10.04
N SER A 368 5.60 0.68 9.33
CA SER A 368 6.45 0.00 8.37
C SER A 368 6.84 0.90 7.19
N ALA A 369 7.73 0.40 6.33
CA ALA A 369 8.08 1.09 5.10
C ALA A 369 6.86 1.28 4.17
N PHE A 370 5.92 0.32 4.15
CA PHE A 370 4.68 0.44 3.39
C PHE A 370 3.75 1.49 4.00
N ASP A 371 3.62 1.50 5.32
CA ASP A 371 2.76 2.45 6.04
C ASP A 371 3.18 3.89 5.76
N ILE A 372 4.49 4.18 5.82
CA ILE A 372 5.01 5.53 5.57
C ILE A 372 4.87 5.94 4.11
N CYS A 373 5.04 5.00 3.17
CA CYS A 373 4.75 5.27 1.76
C CYS A 373 3.24 5.57 1.55
N ASN A 374 2.36 4.84 2.21
CA ASN A 374 0.90 5.08 2.15
C ASN A 374 0.53 6.45 2.76
N VAL A 375 1.18 6.87 3.86
CA VAL A 375 1.03 8.23 4.41
C VAL A 375 1.42 9.26 3.37
N LEU A 376 2.57 9.10 2.72
CA LEU A 376 3.05 10.05 1.72
C LEU A 376 2.09 10.12 0.51
N VAL A 377 1.60 8.97 0.03
CA VAL A 377 0.57 8.92 -1.03
C VAL A 377 -0.70 9.68 -0.62
N ALA A 378 -1.20 9.44 0.60
CA ALA A 378 -2.39 10.14 1.11
C ALA A 378 -2.16 11.65 1.22
N CYS A 379 -1.00 12.07 1.73
CA CYS A 379 -0.65 13.49 1.84
C CYS A 379 -0.59 14.17 0.47
N TYR A 380 0.03 13.54 -0.53
CA TYR A 380 0.06 14.05 -1.90
C TYR A 380 -1.33 14.18 -2.51
N ARG A 381 -2.19 13.17 -2.35
CA ARG A 381 -3.56 13.22 -2.86
C ARG A 381 -4.38 14.31 -2.19
N HIS A 382 -4.21 14.53 -0.89
CA HIS A 382 -4.89 15.59 -0.15
C HIS A 382 -4.56 16.99 -0.70
N VAL A 383 -3.30 17.25 -1.05
CA VAL A 383 -2.88 18.53 -1.68
C VAL A 383 -3.16 18.60 -3.18
N GLY A 384 -3.85 17.61 -3.76
CA GLY A 384 -4.23 17.59 -5.17
C GLY A 384 -3.14 17.11 -6.13
N LEU A 385 -2.09 16.45 -5.63
CA LEU A 385 -1.07 15.80 -6.45
C LEU A 385 -1.44 14.32 -6.68
N PRO A 386 -1.52 13.85 -7.93
CA PRO A 386 -1.70 12.43 -8.21
C PRO A 386 -0.49 11.67 -7.72
N ALA A 387 -0.72 10.69 -6.85
CA ALA A 387 0.34 9.85 -6.32
C ALA A 387 -0.09 8.40 -6.20
N ARG A 388 0.87 7.49 -6.35
CA ARG A 388 0.70 6.05 -6.24
C ARG A 388 1.85 5.42 -5.46
N LEU A 389 1.54 4.35 -4.75
CA LEU A 389 2.56 3.46 -4.21
C LEU A 389 3.23 2.74 -5.37
N VAL A 390 4.51 2.45 -5.26
CA VAL A 390 5.22 1.51 -6.12
C VAL A 390 5.94 0.50 -5.23
N VAL A 391 5.67 -0.78 -5.49
CA VAL A 391 6.32 -1.91 -4.84
C VAL A 391 7.33 -2.49 -5.80
N GLY A 392 8.61 -2.40 -5.44
CA GLY A 392 9.69 -3.01 -6.20
C GLY A 392 10.41 -4.11 -5.45
N TYR A 393 11.11 -4.96 -6.19
CA TYR A 393 12.01 -5.98 -5.65
C TYR A 393 13.44 -5.63 -6.06
N GLN A 394 14.26 -5.24 -5.08
CA GLN A 394 15.65 -4.87 -5.31
C GLN A 394 16.48 -6.15 -5.44
N LYS A 395 17.20 -6.29 -6.56
CA LYS A 395 18.20 -7.34 -6.74
C LYS A 395 19.31 -7.18 -5.68
N GLU A 396 19.77 -8.29 -5.12
CA GLU A 396 20.96 -8.28 -4.27
C GLU A 396 22.17 -7.79 -5.10
N GLY A 397 22.85 -6.75 -4.61
CA GLY A 397 23.96 -6.13 -5.31
C GLY A 397 25.09 -7.14 -5.51
N SER A 398 25.57 -7.30 -6.74
CA SER A 398 26.63 -8.26 -7.11
C SER A 398 28.03 -7.88 -6.60
N GLY A 399 28.15 -6.83 -5.79
CA GLY A 399 29.43 -6.19 -5.45
C GLY A 399 30.04 -6.57 -4.10
N LYS A 400 29.40 -7.43 -3.30
CA LYS A 400 30.02 -7.95 -2.06
C LYS A 400 30.35 -9.43 -2.26
N THR A 401 31.63 -9.76 -2.08
CA THR A 401 32.14 -11.12 -2.09
C THR A 401 31.23 -12.01 -1.25
N PHE A 402 30.77 -13.13 -1.81
CA PHE A 402 29.82 -14.07 -1.18
C PHE A 402 30.14 -14.42 0.29
N LEU A 403 31.43 -14.36 0.66
CA LEU A 403 31.90 -14.65 2.02
C LEU A 403 31.74 -13.51 3.04
N THR A 404 31.52 -12.26 2.60
CA THR A 404 31.31 -11.10 3.49
C THR A 404 29.87 -10.58 3.50
N ALA A 405 29.03 -11.05 2.58
CA ALA A 405 27.62 -10.69 2.47
C ALA A 405 26.74 -11.46 3.48
N LYS A 406 27.08 -11.39 4.77
CA LYS A 406 26.15 -11.79 5.84
C LYS A 406 25.04 -10.71 5.91
N GLY A 407 23.94 -10.91 5.18
CA GLY A 407 22.68 -10.19 5.40
C GLY A 407 22.22 -9.19 4.34
N ALA A 408 22.70 -9.26 3.09
CA ALA A 408 22.20 -8.41 2.01
C ALA A 408 21.10 -9.09 1.18
N SER A 409 20.17 -9.80 1.82
CA SER A 409 19.08 -10.48 1.11
C SER A 409 18.31 -9.50 0.22
N ALA A 410 18.07 -9.88 -1.04
CA ALA A 410 17.20 -9.15 -1.94
C ALA A 410 15.90 -8.72 -1.24
N GLN A 411 15.55 -7.43 -1.37
CA GLN A 411 14.62 -6.77 -0.47
C GLN A 411 13.48 -6.13 -1.25
N ILE A 412 12.23 -6.33 -0.80
CA ILE A 412 11.12 -5.53 -1.30
C ILE A 412 11.31 -4.09 -0.83
N ARG A 413 11.21 -3.18 -1.79
CA ARG A 413 11.44 -1.75 -1.65
C ARG A 413 10.17 -1.01 -2.06
N PRO A 414 9.34 -0.57 -1.10
CA PRO A 414 8.28 0.38 -1.38
C PRO A 414 8.86 1.79 -1.60
N TYR A 415 8.30 2.50 -2.56
CA TYR A 415 8.51 3.93 -2.76
C TYR A 415 7.23 4.54 -3.34
N VAL A 416 7.19 5.86 -3.48
CA VAL A 416 6.03 6.59 -3.99
C VAL A 416 6.38 7.18 -5.35
N GLU A 417 5.42 7.26 -6.27
CA GLU A 417 5.53 8.10 -7.46
C GLU A 417 4.43 9.16 -7.42
N TRP A 418 4.79 10.41 -7.66
CA TRP A 418 3.82 11.49 -7.90
C TRP A 418 3.93 11.98 -9.35
N CYS A 419 2.82 12.51 -9.87
CA CYS A 419 2.73 12.93 -11.28
C CYS A 419 3.04 14.42 -11.43
N LEU A 420 4.09 14.74 -12.18
CA LEU A 420 4.34 16.08 -12.71
C LEU A 420 3.82 16.16 -14.15
N PHE A 421 2.77 16.95 -14.36
CA PHE A 421 2.13 17.13 -15.65
C PHE A 421 2.36 18.56 -16.14
N ASN A 422 3.09 18.72 -17.25
CA ASN A 422 3.22 20.00 -17.93
C ASN A 422 2.29 20.03 -19.14
N GLU A 423 1.15 20.69 -18.98
CA GLU A 423 0.12 20.88 -20.01
C GLU A 423 0.61 21.75 -21.19
N ASP A 424 1.59 22.61 -20.94
CA ASP A 424 2.13 23.62 -21.86
C ASP A 424 3.55 23.27 -22.35
N PHE A 425 3.92 21.98 -22.34
CA PHE A 425 5.26 21.53 -22.74
C PHE A 425 5.62 21.92 -24.19
N GLU A 426 4.73 21.61 -25.14
CA GLU A 426 4.81 22.09 -26.52
C GLU A 426 3.42 22.56 -26.99
N ALA A 427 3.34 23.22 -28.14
CA ALA A 427 2.07 23.68 -28.70
C ALA A 427 1.05 22.54 -28.87
N THR A 428 1.51 21.36 -29.29
CA THR A 428 0.68 20.19 -29.58
C THR A 428 0.88 19.01 -28.63
N LYS A 429 1.86 19.10 -27.73
CA LYS A 429 2.20 18.02 -26.80
C LYS A 429 2.12 18.49 -25.36
N ALA A 430 1.72 17.58 -24.48
CA ALA A 430 1.89 17.73 -23.05
C ALA A 430 2.87 16.66 -22.56
N SER A 431 3.53 16.89 -21.42
CA SER A 431 4.44 15.90 -20.85
C SER A 431 3.92 15.39 -19.52
N ILE A 432 4.09 14.09 -19.28
CA ILE A 432 3.75 13.43 -18.02
C ILE A 432 5.00 12.75 -17.46
N ASN A 433 5.25 12.95 -16.17
CA ASN A 433 6.43 12.42 -15.50
C ASN A 433 6.00 11.84 -14.16
N TRP A 434 6.27 10.55 -13.95
CA TRP A 434 6.10 9.90 -12.66
C TRP A 434 7.40 10.02 -11.88
N ILE A 435 7.45 10.97 -10.94
CA ILE A 435 8.65 11.30 -10.18
C ILE A 435 8.72 10.36 -8.96
N PRO A 436 9.71 9.45 -8.89
CA PRO A 436 9.82 8.53 -7.78
C PRO A 436 10.33 9.24 -6.53
N VAL A 437 9.87 8.84 -5.35
CA VAL A 437 10.25 9.36 -4.03
C VAL A 437 10.40 8.18 -3.08
N ASP A 438 11.64 7.85 -2.73
CA ASP A 438 11.95 6.80 -1.77
C ASP A 438 12.15 7.45 -0.42
N ILE A 439 11.02 7.69 0.23
CA ILE A 439 10.92 8.35 1.53
C ILE A 439 11.75 7.66 2.61
N ILE A 440 11.95 6.34 2.48
CA ILE A 440 12.69 5.51 3.44
C ILE A 440 14.19 5.80 3.34
N ASN A 441 14.75 5.72 2.13
CA ASN A 441 16.17 6.01 1.91
C ASN A 441 16.46 7.52 1.96
N MET A 442 15.50 8.37 1.60
CA MET A 442 15.59 9.81 1.81
C MET A 442 15.74 10.13 3.31
N ARG A 443 14.91 9.56 4.19
CA ARG A 443 15.05 9.75 5.65
C ARG A 443 16.39 9.24 6.18
N ARG A 444 16.88 8.10 5.67
CA ARG A 444 18.18 7.54 6.10
C ARG A 444 19.36 8.42 5.71
N SER A 445 19.33 8.96 4.49
CA SER A 445 20.43 9.78 3.96
C SER A 445 20.36 11.25 4.36
N MET A 446 19.15 11.77 4.59
CA MET A 446 18.87 13.17 4.88
C MET A 446 17.73 13.29 5.91
N PRO A 447 17.98 13.00 7.20
CA PRO A 447 16.94 13.14 8.24
C PRO A 447 16.45 14.58 8.41
N ASN A 448 17.24 15.56 7.95
CA ASN A 448 16.88 16.96 7.85
C ASN A 448 17.03 17.39 6.38
N PRO A 449 15.98 17.28 5.56
CA PRO A 449 16.03 17.67 4.15
C PRO A 449 16.48 19.14 4.01
N PRO A 450 17.34 19.46 3.02
CA PRO A 450 17.82 20.82 2.80
C PRO A 450 16.70 21.73 2.29
N GLY A 451 17.03 22.98 1.91
CA GLY A 451 16.07 23.91 1.32
C GLY A 451 15.33 23.33 0.12
N LEU A 452 14.11 23.84 -0.13
CA LEU A 452 13.25 23.40 -1.24
C LEU A 452 13.83 23.76 -2.62
N ASP A 453 14.81 24.64 -2.68
CA ASP A 453 15.56 25.07 -3.87
C ASP A 453 16.70 24.11 -4.27
N LYS A 454 17.03 23.12 -3.42
CA LYS A 454 18.15 22.22 -3.63
C LYS A 454 17.69 20.82 -4.04
N PRO A 455 18.38 20.12 -4.96
CA PRO A 455 18.09 18.73 -5.24
C PRO A 455 18.19 17.86 -3.99
N TRP A 456 17.24 16.93 -3.83
CA TRP A 456 17.22 15.97 -2.72
C TRP A 456 17.51 14.57 -3.25
N ARG A 457 18.50 13.89 -2.66
CA ARG A 457 18.76 12.47 -2.96
C ARG A 457 17.51 11.62 -2.66
N TYR A 458 17.15 10.71 -3.56
CA TYR A 458 15.94 9.88 -3.47
C TYR A 458 14.61 10.63 -3.61
N PHE A 459 14.63 11.91 -3.99
CA PHE A 459 13.49 12.65 -4.52
C PHE A 459 13.72 12.86 -6.03
N GLY A 460 13.08 12.04 -6.84
CA GLY A 460 13.23 12.00 -8.30
C GLY A 460 14.54 11.38 -8.80
N SER A 461 15.66 11.57 -8.10
CA SER A 461 16.99 11.08 -8.50
C SER A 461 17.44 9.85 -7.70
N PHE A 462 17.64 8.72 -8.38
CA PHE A 462 17.96 7.41 -7.80
C PHE A 462 19.07 6.74 -8.61
N ASP A 463 20.20 6.47 -7.97
CA ASP A 463 21.37 5.86 -8.62
C ASP A 463 21.28 4.32 -8.71
N ASP A 464 20.30 3.72 -8.02
CA ASP A 464 20.18 2.28 -7.80
C ASP A 464 18.84 1.67 -8.28
N THR A 465 17.99 2.45 -8.97
CA THR A 465 16.69 1.97 -9.47
C THR A 465 16.78 1.03 -10.64
N ASN A 466 17.87 1.04 -11.41
CA ASN A 466 18.11 0.03 -12.43
C ASN A 466 18.30 -1.38 -11.86
N GLU A 467 18.47 -1.52 -10.53
CA GLU A 467 18.51 -2.81 -9.86
C GLU A 467 17.19 -3.17 -9.14
N CYS A 468 16.16 -2.33 -9.28
CA CYS A 468 14.84 -2.53 -8.68
C CYS A 468 13.82 -2.93 -9.75
N PHE A 469 13.14 -4.06 -9.56
CA PHE A 469 12.03 -4.48 -10.41
C PHE A 469 10.70 -4.02 -9.80
N PRO A 470 10.05 -2.93 -10.27
CA PRO A 470 8.71 -2.57 -9.81
C PRO A 470 7.67 -3.53 -10.38
N PHE A 471 6.80 -4.07 -9.52
CA PHE A 471 5.80 -5.06 -9.91
C PHE A 471 4.38 -4.75 -9.45
N ALA A 472 4.14 -3.85 -8.49
CA ALA A 472 2.78 -3.50 -8.07
C ALA A 472 2.59 -2.02 -7.70
N PHE A 473 1.39 -1.47 -7.91
CA PHE A 473 0.98 -0.15 -7.39
C PHE A 473 0.06 -0.21 -6.17
N HIS A 474 -0.36 -1.42 -5.80
CA HIS A 474 -1.32 -1.68 -4.74
C HIS A 474 -0.85 -2.86 -3.90
N LEU A 475 -1.14 -2.80 -2.60
CA LEU A 475 -0.92 -3.93 -1.69
C LEU A 475 -1.96 -5.05 -1.90
N HIS A 476 -3.11 -4.68 -2.46
CA HIS A 476 -4.17 -5.60 -2.87
C HIS A 476 -4.81 -5.09 -4.16
N PRO A 477 -5.12 -5.94 -5.15
CA PRO A 477 -5.75 -5.52 -6.40
C PRO A 477 -7.07 -4.77 -6.14
N PRO A 478 -7.36 -3.66 -6.85
CA PRO A 478 -8.63 -2.93 -6.75
C PRO A 478 -9.74 -3.65 -7.52
N THR A 479 -10.00 -4.90 -7.14
CA THR A 479 -11.00 -5.79 -7.75
C THR A 479 -11.75 -6.55 -6.65
N SER A 480 -12.66 -7.45 -7.00
CA SER A 480 -13.44 -8.24 -6.05
C SER A 480 -12.71 -9.45 -5.45
N VAL A 481 -11.46 -9.70 -5.85
CA VAL A 481 -10.67 -10.81 -5.31
C VAL A 481 -10.40 -10.65 -3.81
N ARG A 482 -10.05 -11.75 -3.15
CA ARG A 482 -9.60 -11.75 -1.75
C ARG A 482 -8.12 -12.10 -1.67
N ALA A 483 -7.45 -11.63 -0.61
CA ALA A 483 -6.20 -12.19 -0.10
C ALA A 483 -6.48 -12.69 1.32
N TYR A 484 -5.75 -13.72 1.76
CA TYR A 484 -5.94 -14.28 3.11
C TYR A 484 -4.80 -13.83 4.02
N GLY A 485 -5.15 -13.34 5.21
CA GLY A 485 -4.20 -12.77 6.15
C GLY A 485 -3.68 -11.42 5.65
N SER A 486 -2.37 -11.34 5.44
CA SER A 486 -1.67 -10.11 5.06
C SER A 486 -1.79 -9.80 3.56
N PRO A 487 -1.87 -8.52 3.13
CA PRO A 487 -1.96 -8.17 1.71
C PRO A 487 -0.74 -8.68 0.92
N GLY A 488 -0.99 -9.49 -0.09
CA GLY A 488 0.05 -10.19 -0.85
C GLY A 488 0.42 -9.58 -2.20
N PHE A 489 -0.09 -8.38 -2.54
CA PHE A 489 -0.02 -7.74 -3.88
C PHE A 489 -0.86 -8.41 -4.97
N TRP A 490 -1.47 -9.55 -4.68
CA TRP A 490 -2.35 -10.32 -5.56
C TRP A 490 -3.67 -10.62 -4.82
N GLY A 491 -4.60 -11.25 -5.51
CA GLY A 491 -5.74 -11.89 -4.85
C GLY A 491 -6.36 -12.94 -5.74
N TRP A 492 -7.22 -13.77 -5.17
CA TRP A 492 -7.94 -14.82 -5.88
C TRP A 492 -9.42 -14.85 -5.50
N MET A 493 -10.20 -15.58 -6.28
CA MET A 493 -11.59 -15.84 -5.99
C MET A 493 -11.92 -17.28 -6.37
N LEU A 494 -12.81 -17.88 -5.58
CA LEU A 494 -13.37 -19.20 -5.80
C LEU A 494 -14.89 -19.08 -5.86
N ALA A 495 -15.51 -19.85 -6.75
CA ALA A 495 -16.96 -20.02 -6.86
C ALA A 495 -17.33 -21.49 -6.63
N PRO A 496 -18.50 -21.78 -6.03
CA PRO A 496 -19.50 -20.82 -5.56
C PRO A 496 -19.15 -20.18 -4.20
N THR A 497 -18.35 -20.87 -3.38
CA THR A 497 -18.05 -20.45 -2.00
C THR A 497 -16.55 -20.35 -1.79
N GLN A 498 -16.10 -19.22 -1.24
CA GLN A 498 -14.70 -19.06 -0.83
C GLN A 498 -14.44 -19.76 0.51
N PRO A 499 -13.25 -20.34 0.72
CA PRO A 499 -12.91 -20.93 2.01
C PRO A 499 -12.92 -19.85 3.09
N LEU A 500 -13.39 -20.19 4.29
CA LEU A 500 -13.38 -19.27 5.42
C LEU A 500 -11.96 -18.92 5.86
N SER A 501 -10.99 -19.80 5.60
CA SER A 501 -9.59 -19.62 5.97
C SER A 501 -8.67 -20.28 4.95
N ALA A 502 -7.57 -19.59 4.64
CA ALA A 502 -6.48 -20.14 3.83
C ALA A 502 -5.14 -19.57 4.34
N GLU A 503 -4.08 -20.36 4.20
CA GLU A 503 -2.71 -19.89 4.37
C GLU A 503 -2.14 -19.54 3.00
N GLN A 504 -1.35 -18.46 2.95
CA GLN A 504 -0.59 -18.09 1.77
C GLN A 504 0.91 -17.99 2.05
N SER A 505 1.71 -18.21 1.02
CA SER A 505 3.15 -17.96 1.03
C SER A 505 3.62 -17.40 -0.30
N LEU A 506 4.50 -16.41 -0.23
CA LEU A 506 5.05 -15.67 -1.35
C LEU A 506 6.55 -15.94 -1.45
N THR A 507 7.03 -16.18 -2.65
CA THR A 507 8.45 -16.22 -2.97
C THR A 507 8.70 -15.33 -4.16
N PHE A 508 9.69 -14.45 -4.04
CA PHE A 508 10.10 -13.53 -5.07
C PHE A 508 11.56 -13.77 -5.40
N SER A 509 11.93 -13.59 -6.66
CA SER A 509 13.33 -13.53 -7.07
C SER A 509 13.48 -12.57 -8.24
N VAL A 510 14.60 -11.87 -8.28
CA VAL A 510 15.00 -11.04 -9.42
C VAL A 510 16.38 -11.48 -9.86
N THR A 511 16.53 -11.66 -11.16
CA THR A 511 17.81 -11.95 -11.82
C THR A 511 18.02 -10.94 -12.94
N SER A 512 19.27 -10.70 -13.33
CA SER A 512 19.53 -9.94 -14.56
C SER A 512 19.18 -10.81 -15.76
N ALA A 513 18.56 -10.22 -16.78
CA ALA A 513 18.38 -10.92 -18.04
C ALA A 513 19.76 -11.21 -18.65
N PRO A 514 20.00 -12.42 -19.17
CA PRO A 514 21.25 -12.72 -19.85
C PRO A 514 21.38 -11.85 -21.11
N ASN A 515 22.57 -11.29 -21.33
CA ASN A 515 22.90 -10.60 -22.57
C ASN A 515 22.82 -11.58 -23.74
N ILE A 516 22.01 -11.28 -24.75
CA ILE A 516 21.93 -12.08 -25.97
C ILE A 516 23.22 -11.82 -26.76
N GLY A 517 24.00 -12.86 -27.04
CA GLY A 517 25.23 -12.75 -27.82
C GLY A 517 24.99 -12.03 -29.16
N GLY A 518 25.80 -11.01 -29.46
CA GLY A 518 25.67 -10.18 -30.65
C GLY A 518 24.92 -8.85 -30.44
N GLN A 519 24.28 -8.64 -29.28
CA GLN A 519 23.85 -7.29 -28.91
C GLN A 519 25.03 -6.53 -28.27
N PRO A 520 25.23 -5.24 -28.61
CA PRO A 520 26.23 -4.41 -27.95
C PRO A 520 25.99 -4.44 -26.45
N ASN A 521 27.07 -4.61 -25.67
CA ASN A 521 26.98 -4.65 -24.22
C ASN A 521 26.40 -3.32 -23.72
N ARG A 522 25.15 -3.35 -23.24
CA ARG A 522 24.48 -2.14 -22.75
C ARG A 522 25.13 -1.58 -21.49
N ASP A 523 25.89 -2.41 -20.78
CA ASP A 523 26.57 -2.04 -19.53
C ASP A 523 27.91 -1.31 -19.74
N SER A 524 28.43 -1.18 -20.98
CA SER A 524 29.78 -0.65 -21.23
C SER A 524 29.86 0.87 -21.49
N ASN A 525 28.79 1.63 -21.26
CA ASN A 525 28.73 3.07 -21.54
C ASN A 525 28.81 3.97 -20.28
N ASP A 526 29.25 3.42 -19.14
CA ASP A 526 29.52 4.23 -17.94
C ASP A 526 30.92 4.89 -18.00
#